data_AF-A0A962MIE1-F1
#
_entry.id   AF-A0A962MIE1-F1
#
_cell.length_a   1.000
_cell.length_b   1.000
_cell.length_c   1.000
_cell.angle_alpha   90.00
_cell.angle_beta   90.00
_cell.angle_gamma   90.00
#
_symmetry.space_group_name_H-M   'P 1'
#
loop_
_entity.id
_entity.type
_entity.pdbx_description
1 polymer ?
#
loop_
_entity_poly.entity_id
_entity_poly.type
_entity_poly.pdbx_seq_one_letter_code
_entity_poly.pdbx_strand_id
1 'polypeptide(L)'
;MHNQSTTIEPSVESSVEPSVEPYRVSRRRFLLQTAAVSGALVIGFHWPDRASAQTGDAGMAANEVNAWIVINPDDSVVIRVARSEIGQGSFTSLAMLVAEELECDW
;
A
#
# COMPACT_ATOMS: atom_id res chain seq x y z
N MET A 1 -0.68 86.07 -11.67
CA MET A 1 0.17 85.27 -10.77
C MET A 1 -0.35 83.85 -10.79
N HIS A 2 0.37 82.96 -11.47
CA HIS A 2 0.10 81.52 -11.52
C HIS A 2 0.33 80.91 -10.14
N ASN A 3 -0.60 80.11 -9.61
CA ASN A 3 -0.27 79.17 -8.56
C ASN A 3 -0.93 77.81 -8.82
N GLN A 4 -0.12 76.78 -8.63
CA GLN A 4 -0.16 75.48 -9.29
C GLN A 4 -1.01 74.47 -8.51
N SER A 5 -1.60 73.52 -9.25
CA SER A 5 -2.18 72.28 -8.69
C SER A 5 -1.18 71.60 -7.76
N THR A 6 -1.58 71.36 -6.51
CA THR A 6 -0.95 70.36 -5.65
C THR A 6 -1.93 69.21 -5.51
N THR A 7 -1.77 68.20 -6.37
CA THR A 7 -2.40 66.89 -6.22
C THR A 7 -1.85 66.27 -4.94
N ILE A 8 -2.71 66.12 -3.92
CA ILE A 8 -2.39 65.31 -2.75
C ILE A 8 -2.79 63.88 -3.11
N GLU A 9 -1.82 63.05 -3.48
CA GLU A 9 -2.03 61.60 -3.53
C GLU A 9 -2.07 61.07 -2.08
N PRO A 10 -3.18 60.47 -1.62
CA PRO A 10 -3.18 59.79 -0.34
C PRO A 10 -2.30 58.55 -0.46
N SER A 11 -1.22 58.54 0.33
CA SER A 11 -0.29 57.42 0.50
C SER A 11 -1.05 56.11 0.67
N VAL A 12 -0.77 55.14 -0.21
CA VAL A 12 -1.23 53.76 -0.04
C VAL A 12 -0.56 53.21 1.22
N GLU A 13 -1.29 53.20 2.33
CA GLU A 13 -0.93 52.46 3.53
C GLU A 13 -0.85 50.98 3.12
N SER A 14 0.37 50.44 3.13
CA SER A 14 0.63 49.02 2.90
C SER A 14 0.03 48.23 4.07
N SER A 15 -1.25 47.90 3.98
CA SER A 15 -1.91 46.94 4.86
C SER A 15 -1.16 45.61 4.78
N VAL A 16 -0.41 45.29 5.83
CA VAL A 16 0.18 43.96 6.00
C VAL A 16 -0.96 42.99 6.30
N GLU A 17 -1.48 42.37 5.25
CA GLU A 17 -2.38 41.23 5.35
C GLU A 17 -1.65 40.11 6.13
N PRO A 18 -2.22 39.57 7.23
CA PRO A 18 -1.57 38.48 7.93
C PRO A 18 -1.56 37.25 7.02
N SER A 19 -0.37 36.82 6.59
CA SER A 19 -0.20 35.60 5.82
C SER A 19 -0.59 34.40 6.69
N VAL A 20 -1.76 33.83 6.45
CA VAL A 20 -2.19 32.56 7.04
C VAL A 20 -1.34 31.47 6.43
N GLU A 21 -0.20 31.18 7.07
CA GLU A 21 0.65 30.07 6.69
C GLU A 21 -0.10 28.75 6.94
N PRO A 22 -0.33 27.93 5.90
CA PRO A 22 -1.05 26.68 6.08
C PRO A 22 -0.24 25.77 7.00
N TYR A 23 -0.85 25.34 8.11
CA TYR A 23 -0.24 24.38 9.03
C TYR A 23 -0.05 23.04 8.31
N ARG A 24 1.16 22.81 7.79
CA ARG A 24 1.51 21.59 7.08
C ARG A 24 1.76 20.45 8.06
N VAL A 25 0.72 19.68 8.34
CA VAL A 25 0.86 18.42 9.09
C VAL A 25 1.65 17.44 8.24
N SER A 26 2.91 17.21 8.62
CA SER A 26 3.69 16.12 8.05
C SER A 26 3.15 14.80 8.56
N ARG A 27 2.73 13.91 7.65
CA ARG A 27 2.29 12.54 7.96
C ARG A 27 3.29 11.82 8.87
N ARG A 28 4.59 11.97 8.58
CA ARG A 28 5.67 11.38 9.40
C ARG A 28 5.67 11.92 10.82
N ARG A 29 5.55 13.25 10.98
CA ARG A 29 5.54 13.88 12.31
C ARG A 29 4.28 13.49 13.09
N PHE A 30 3.14 13.45 12.44
CA PHE A 30 1.89 12.98 13.04
C PHE A 30 1.99 11.54 13.52
N LEU A 31 2.46 10.61 12.66
CA LEU A 31 2.63 9.21 13.04
C LEU A 31 3.62 9.03 14.18
N LEU A 32 4.75 9.76 14.18
CA LEU A 32 5.72 9.73 15.27
C LEU A 32 5.15 10.25 16.59
N GLN A 33 4.42 11.37 16.55
CA GLN A 33 3.83 11.97 17.75
C GLN A 33 2.72 11.09 18.34
N THR A 34 1.84 10.57 17.50
CA THR A 34 0.78 9.65 17.94
C THR A 34 1.39 8.36 18.47
N ALA A 35 2.37 7.76 17.78
CA ALA A 35 3.03 6.55 18.27
C ALA A 35 3.71 6.72 19.63
N ALA A 36 4.27 7.90 19.90
CA ALA A 36 4.91 8.20 21.19
C ALA A 36 3.90 8.35 22.34
N VAL A 37 2.70 8.89 22.06
CA VAL A 37 1.69 9.18 23.09
C VAL A 37 0.75 7.99 23.33
N SER A 38 0.33 7.29 22.28
CA SER A 38 -0.64 6.19 22.38
C SER A 38 -0.04 4.79 22.21
N GLY A 39 1.27 4.68 22.01
CA GLY A 39 1.93 3.43 21.64
C GLY A 39 1.89 3.16 20.13
N ALA A 40 2.53 2.07 19.69
CA ALA A 40 2.69 1.72 18.28
C ALA A 40 1.83 0.51 17.87
N LEU A 41 1.32 0.55 16.63
CA LEU A 41 0.78 -0.64 15.95
C LEU A 41 1.93 -1.42 15.33
N VAL A 42 2.15 -2.66 15.78
CA VAL A 42 3.13 -3.57 15.18
C VAL A 42 2.41 -4.49 14.21
N ILE A 43 2.71 -4.37 12.92
CA ILE A 43 2.23 -5.29 11.89
C ILE A 43 3.41 -6.17 11.49
N GLY A 44 3.36 -7.45 11.85
CA GLY A 44 4.29 -8.44 11.34
C GLY A 44 3.91 -8.80 9.90
N PHE A 45 4.83 -8.67 8.97
CA PHE A 45 4.69 -9.23 7.63
C PHE A 45 5.87 -10.16 7.36
N HIS A 46 5.60 -11.24 6.63
CA HIS A 46 6.61 -12.19 6.21
C HIS A 46 6.79 -12.07 4.69
N TRP A 47 8.03 -11.85 4.26
CA TRP A 47 8.43 -11.90 2.86
C TRP A 47 9.34 -13.13 2.68
N PRO A 48 8.92 -14.17 1.94
CA PRO A 48 9.78 -15.30 1.68
C PRO A 48 10.88 -14.90 0.68
N ASP A 49 12.14 -15.07 1.07
CA ASP A 49 13.28 -14.78 0.18
C ASP A 49 13.35 -15.73 -1.03
N ARG A 50 12.70 -16.91 -0.95
CA ARG A 50 12.70 -17.99 -1.95
C ARG A 50 11.42 -18.82 -1.85
N ALA A 51 10.98 -19.44 -2.95
CA ALA A 51 9.94 -20.46 -2.90
C ALA A 51 10.48 -21.69 -2.14
N SER A 52 9.84 -22.04 -1.03
CA SER A 52 10.29 -23.11 -0.13
C SER A 52 9.31 -24.28 -0.16
N ALA A 53 9.14 -24.90 -1.34
CA ALA A 53 8.27 -26.06 -1.51
C ALA A 53 8.85 -27.34 -0.87
N GLN A 54 10.18 -27.41 -0.71
CA GLN A 54 10.88 -28.64 -0.30
C GLN A 54 11.22 -28.73 1.20
N THR A 55 11.12 -27.63 1.95
CA THR A 55 11.30 -27.65 3.40
C THR A 55 10.02 -28.16 4.04
N GLY A 56 9.90 -29.49 4.16
CA GLY A 56 8.77 -30.19 4.78
C GLY A 56 8.66 -29.99 6.29
N ASP A 57 8.73 -28.74 6.77
CA ASP A 57 8.45 -28.45 8.17
C ASP A 57 6.93 -28.35 8.36
N ALA A 58 6.29 -29.51 8.49
CA ALA A 58 4.85 -29.67 8.72
C ALA A 58 4.39 -29.15 10.09
N GLY A 59 5.30 -28.60 10.91
CA GLY A 59 5.04 -28.17 12.30
C GLY A 59 4.68 -26.69 12.46
N MET A 60 5.02 -25.85 11.50
CA MET A 60 4.45 -24.50 11.40
C MET A 60 3.38 -24.59 10.33
N ALA A 61 2.16 -24.11 10.61
CA ALA A 61 1.27 -23.73 9.53
C ALA A 61 2.13 -22.94 8.55
N ALA A 62 2.38 -23.53 7.37
CA ALA A 62 3.19 -22.90 6.33
C ALA A 62 2.65 -21.47 6.25
N ASN A 63 3.54 -20.49 6.12
CA ASN A 63 3.21 -19.08 6.23
C ASN A 63 2.39 -18.65 4.97
N GLU A 64 1.23 -19.27 4.81
CA GLU A 64 0.34 -19.28 3.65
C GLU A 64 -0.53 -18.03 3.61
N VAL A 65 -0.41 -17.18 4.63
CA VAL A 65 -1.03 -15.85 4.69
C VAL A 65 -0.76 -15.07 3.40
N ASN A 66 0.36 -15.34 2.71
CA ASN A 66 0.73 -14.72 1.44
C ASN A 66 0.90 -15.71 0.25
N ALA A 67 0.60 -17.00 0.42
CA ALA A 67 0.82 -18.00 -0.64
C ALA A 67 -0.43 -18.14 -1.53
N TRP A 68 -0.29 -17.76 -2.80
CA TRP A 68 -1.36 -17.92 -3.81
C TRP A 68 -1.31 -19.27 -4.51
N ILE A 69 -0.11 -19.87 -4.60
CA ILE A 69 0.13 -21.21 -5.14
C ILE A 69 0.95 -21.96 -4.08
N VAL A 70 0.50 -23.17 -3.73
CA VAL A 70 1.18 -24.07 -2.79
C VAL A 70 1.42 -25.40 -3.49
N ILE A 71 2.67 -25.88 -3.45
CA ILE A 71 3.04 -27.22 -3.89
C ILE A 71 3.28 -28.02 -2.62
N ASN A 72 2.47 -29.04 -2.39
CA ASN A 72 2.58 -29.89 -1.22
C ASN A 72 3.66 -30.96 -1.42
N PRO A 73 4.14 -31.59 -0.33
CA PRO A 73 5.12 -32.68 -0.42
C PRO A 73 4.62 -33.94 -1.15
N ASP A 74 3.32 -34.07 -1.39
CA ASP A 74 2.68 -35.15 -2.16
C ASP A 74 2.46 -34.79 -3.64
N ASP A 75 3.17 -33.75 -4.11
CA ASP A 75 3.08 -33.19 -5.47
C ASP A 75 1.72 -32.57 -5.84
N SER A 76 0.79 -32.43 -4.89
CA SER A 76 -0.47 -31.72 -5.13
C SER A 76 -0.26 -30.19 -5.18
N VAL A 77 -0.90 -29.54 -6.15
CA VAL A 77 -0.84 -28.08 -6.34
C VAL A 77 -2.17 -27.44 -5.96
N VAL A 78 -2.12 -26.51 -5.00
CA VAL A 78 -3.29 -25.74 -4.54
C VAL A 78 -3.16 -24.30 -5.02
N ILE A 79 -4.16 -23.84 -5.77
CA ILE A 79 -4.27 -22.46 -6.25
C ILE A 79 -5.38 -21.75 -5.49
N ARG A 80 -5.06 -20.62 -4.85
CA ARG A 80 -6.03 -19.80 -4.12
C ARG A 80 -6.46 -18.64 -5.00
N VAL A 81 -7.76 -18.36 -5.06
CA VAL A 81 -8.31 -17.21 -5.78
C VAL A 81 -9.28 -16.48 -4.86
N ALA A 82 -9.02 -15.20 -4.56
CA ALA A 82 -9.86 -14.42 -3.65
C ALA A 82 -11.17 -13.94 -4.30
N ARG A 83 -11.27 -14.05 -5.63
CA ARG A 83 -12.44 -13.64 -6.41
C ARG A 83 -13.35 -14.82 -6.63
N SER A 84 -14.64 -14.66 -6.29
CA SER A 84 -15.67 -15.62 -6.66
C SER A 84 -15.91 -15.57 -8.18
N GLU A 85 -16.18 -16.74 -8.72
CA GLU A 85 -16.40 -16.99 -10.14
C GLU A 85 -17.77 -17.67 -10.29
N ILE A 86 -18.52 -17.30 -11.34
CA ILE A 86 -19.85 -17.85 -11.63
C ILE A 86 -19.88 -18.30 -13.10
N GLY A 87 -19.17 -19.38 -13.43
CA GLY A 87 -19.30 -20.12 -14.71
C GLY A 87 -18.73 -19.47 -15.97
N GLN A 88 -17.95 -18.39 -15.87
CA GLN A 88 -17.07 -17.84 -16.90
C GLN A 88 -15.83 -18.70 -17.21
N GLY A 89 -15.51 -19.69 -16.36
CA GLY A 89 -14.39 -20.62 -16.55
C GLY A 89 -13.03 -20.07 -16.08
N SER A 90 -13.00 -18.95 -15.35
CA SER A 90 -11.72 -18.31 -14.96
C SER A 90 -10.85 -19.20 -14.07
N PHE A 91 -11.45 -20.02 -13.20
CA PHE A 91 -10.69 -20.98 -12.37
C PHE A 91 -10.09 -22.10 -13.20
N THR A 92 -10.83 -22.63 -14.18
CA THR A 92 -10.36 -23.68 -15.08
C THR A 92 -9.17 -23.18 -15.92
N SER A 93 -9.29 -22.01 -16.54
CA SER A 93 -8.19 -21.44 -17.34
C SER A 93 -6.95 -21.14 -16.49
N LEU A 94 -7.12 -20.65 -15.26
CA LEU A 94 -6.01 -20.39 -14.34
C LEU A 94 -5.30 -21.69 -13.94
N ALA A 95 -6.06 -22.74 -13.62
CA ALA A 95 -5.50 -24.05 -13.29
C ALA A 95 -4.73 -24.66 -14.47
N MET A 96 -5.26 -24.55 -15.70
CA MET A 96 -4.58 -25.04 -16.90
C MET A 96 -3.23 -24.34 -17.13
N LEU A 97 -3.20 -23.00 -17.00
CA LEU A 97 -1.95 -22.23 -17.15
C LEU A 97 -0.91 -22.63 -16.11
N VAL A 98 -1.33 -22.80 -14.85
CA VAL A 98 -0.42 -23.21 -13.78
C VAL A 98 0.08 -24.64 -14.00
N ALA A 99 -0.79 -25.56 -14.44
CA ALA A 99 -0.41 -26.93 -14.75
C ALA A 99 0.59 -27.00 -15.92
N GLU A 100 0.44 -26.17 -16.94
CA GLU A 100 1.39 -26.09 -18.07
C GLU A 100 2.77 -25.60 -17.62
N GLU A 101 2.84 -24.53 -16.83
CA GLU A 101 4.11 -23.95 -16.37
C GLU A 101 4.84 -24.82 -15.33
N LEU A 102 4.10 -25.62 -14.57
CA LEU A 102 4.66 -26.52 -13.54
C LEU A 102 4.80 -27.97 -14.03
N GLU A 103 4.41 -28.27 -15.27
CA GLU A 103 4.37 -29.63 -15.83
C GLU A 103 3.55 -30.62 -14.96
N CYS A 104 2.42 -30.16 -14.42
CA CYS A 104 1.54 -30.97 -13.58
C CYS A 104 0.64 -31.90 -14.40
N ASP A 105 0.25 -33.03 -13.79
CA ASP A 105 -0.89 -33.83 -14.26
C ASP A 105 -2.22 -33.09 -13.99
N TRP A 106 -3.19 -33.25 -14.89
CA TRP A 106 -4.47 -32.50 -14.93
C TRP A 106 -5.61 -33.13 -14.10
#